data_AF-A0A1B0ADV3-F1
#
_entry.id   AF-A0A1B0ADV3-F1
#
_cell.length_a   1.000
_cell.length_b   1.000
_cell.length_c   1.000
_cell.angle_alpha   90.00
_cell.angle_beta   90.00
_cell.angle_gamma   90.00
#
_symmetry.space_group_name_H-M   'P 1'
#
loop_
_entity.id
_entity.type
_entity.pdbx_description
1 polymer ?
#
loop_
_entity_poly.entity_id
_entity_poly.type
_entity_poly.pdbx_seq_one_letter_code
_entity_poly.pdbx_strand_id
1 'polypeptide(L)'
;MSCFGCSRKYGLFCREYGCPNCGYSYCRKCLKRPVAVPRHNNKTMNVCLICFDKLSKMQASEKVIDVEALPGTLVSISGKAEGNENTLNADINALLELEPSAVLIGDVLEPLSASKAKATTDHSDINENLDSQITKRLKNLKSTDQPITDDELRTRLANLNGIPQKDYSKKDLLLNTDQRTDQEKMNDLLKEFMSEVELSERLETERGEAVSDIEKRLRALRDTPVDDRPSKNSATSPESNTPSDNEQDEETMLKIIIEKVINKNSF
;
A
#
# COMPACT_ATOMS: atom_id res chain seq x y z
N MET A 1 -27.71 -0.39 -5.47
CA MET A 1 -26.55 -1.29 -5.70
C MET A 1 -25.54 -0.58 -6.60
N SER A 2 -24.24 -0.73 -6.34
CA SER A 2 -23.15 -0.12 -7.12
C SER A 2 -22.11 -1.17 -7.50
N CYS A 3 -21.29 -0.85 -8.50
CA CYS A 3 -20.17 -1.68 -8.93
C CYS A 3 -19.17 -1.89 -7.80
N PHE A 4 -18.85 -3.14 -7.48
CA PHE A 4 -17.87 -3.45 -6.44
C PHE A 4 -16.46 -2.94 -6.77
N GLY A 5 -16.09 -2.86 -8.05
CA GLY A 5 -14.76 -2.43 -8.47
C GLY A 5 -14.56 -0.92 -8.62
N CYS A 6 -15.60 -0.17 -9.02
CA CYS A 6 -15.48 1.26 -9.31
C CYS A 6 -16.56 2.13 -8.65
N SER A 7 -17.30 1.55 -7.70
CA SER A 7 -18.39 2.17 -6.92
C SER A 7 -19.48 2.91 -7.71
N ARG A 8 -19.51 2.78 -9.04
CA ARG A 8 -20.51 3.40 -9.91
C ARG A 8 -21.90 2.81 -9.65
N LYS A 9 -22.87 3.67 -9.38
CA LYS A 9 -24.27 3.27 -9.18
C LYS A 9 -24.86 2.70 -10.48
N TYR A 10 -25.61 1.61 -10.36
CA TYR A 10 -26.36 1.06 -11.49
C TYR A 10 -27.58 1.92 -11.80
N GLY A 11 -27.99 1.90 -13.06
CA GLY A 11 -29.15 2.64 -13.56
C GLY A 11 -29.42 2.28 -15.02
N LEU A 12 -30.27 3.06 -15.68
CA LEU A 12 -30.69 2.82 -17.07
C LEU A 12 -29.51 2.67 -18.05
N PHE A 13 -28.48 3.49 -17.90
CA PHE A 13 -27.29 3.48 -18.76
C PHE A 13 -26.17 2.53 -18.28
N CYS A 14 -26.24 2.07 -17.04
CA CYS A 14 -25.21 1.24 -16.41
C CYS A 14 -25.87 0.01 -15.84
N ARG A 15 -26.02 -1.01 -16.68
CA ARG A 15 -26.51 -2.33 -16.30
C ARG A 15 -25.51 -3.04 -15.38
N GLU A 16 -26.04 -3.85 -14.47
CA GLU A 16 -25.26 -4.70 -13.58
C GLU A 16 -24.90 -6.02 -14.26
N TYR A 17 -23.67 -6.49 -14.03
CA TYR A 17 -23.16 -7.77 -14.50
C TYR A 17 -22.52 -8.53 -13.35
N GLY A 18 -22.83 -9.81 -13.20
CA GLY A 18 -22.19 -10.66 -12.19
C GLY A 18 -20.86 -11.22 -12.69
N CYS A 19 -19.84 -11.23 -11.82
CA CYS A 19 -18.62 -11.98 -12.12
C CYS A 19 -18.88 -13.49 -11.88
N PRO A 20 -18.63 -14.38 -12.85
CA PRO A 20 -18.95 -15.81 -12.73
C PRO A 20 -18.11 -16.55 -11.67
N ASN A 21 -16.97 -15.99 -11.26
CA ASN A 21 -16.14 -16.58 -10.19
C ASN A 21 -16.57 -16.17 -8.77
N CYS A 22 -16.72 -14.86 -8.49
CA CYS A 22 -17.02 -14.33 -7.15
C CYS A 22 -18.48 -13.93 -6.91
N GLY A 23 -19.33 -13.85 -7.93
CA GLY A 23 -20.75 -13.51 -7.80
C GLY A 23 -21.06 -12.03 -7.52
N TYR A 24 -20.06 -11.18 -7.23
CA TYR A 24 -20.29 -9.75 -7.03
C TYR A 24 -20.71 -9.04 -8.33
N SER A 25 -21.45 -7.95 -8.17
CA SER A 25 -21.91 -7.11 -9.27
C SER A 25 -20.80 -6.13 -9.70
N TYR A 26 -20.62 -6.03 -11.01
CA TYR A 26 -19.70 -5.12 -11.66
C TYR A 26 -20.38 -4.42 -12.84
N CYS A 27 -19.84 -3.26 -13.22
CA CYS A 27 -20.21 -2.64 -14.49
C CYS A 27 -19.45 -3.30 -15.67
N ARG A 28 -19.95 -3.12 -16.89
CA ARG A 28 -19.31 -3.60 -18.14
C ARG A 28 -17.84 -3.16 -18.28
N LYS A 29 -17.45 -2.03 -17.67
CA LYS A 29 -16.07 -1.54 -17.72
C LYS A 29 -15.12 -2.37 -16.85
N CYS A 30 -15.60 -2.90 -15.73
CA CYS A 30 -14.80 -3.67 -14.77
C CYS A 30 -14.72 -5.16 -15.12
N LEU A 31 -15.72 -5.68 -15.86
CA LEU A 31 -15.81 -7.08 -16.30
C LEU A 31 -15.35 -7.26 -17.76
N LYS A 32 -14.05 -7.03 -18.03
CA LYS A 32 -13.49 -7.05 -19.40
C LYS A 32 -12.50 -8.19 -19.68
N ARG A 33 -11.97 -8.86 -18.65
CA ARG A 33 -10.88 -9.82 -18.83
C ARG A 33 -11.43 -11.25 -18.99
N PRO A 34 -11.21 -11.90 -20.13
CA PRO A 34 -11.60 -13.30 -20.31
C PRO A 34 -10.60 -14.22 -19.59
N VAL A 35 -11.11 -15.17 -18.83
CA VAL A 35 -10.31 -16.27 -18.25
C VAL A 35 -11.16 -17.52 -18.20
N ALA A 36 -10.54 -18.70 -18.30
CA ALA A 36 -11.26 -19.95 -18.06
C ALA A 36 -11.61 -20.03 -16.57
N VAL A 37 -12.91 -20.17 -16.26
CA VAL A 37 -13.39 -20.24 -14.88
C VAL A 37 -13.62 -21.71 -14.52
N PRO A 38 -12.89 -22.29 -13.55
CA PRO A 38 -13.03 -23.69 -13.16
C PRO A 38 -14.46 -24.06 -12.73
N ARG A 39 -15.16 -23.12 -12.07
CA ARG A 39 -16.55 -23.29 -11.63
C ARG A 39 -17.57 -23.44 -12.76
N HIS A 40 -17.22 -23.05 -13.99
CA HIS A 40 -18.10 -23.07 -15.15
C HIS A 40 -17.52 -23.94 -16.28
N ASN A 41 -17.13 -25.18 -15.97
CA ASN A 41 -16.64 -26.18 -16.92
C ASN A 41 -15.47 -25.65 -17.79
N ASN A 42 -14.54 -24.89 -17.19
CA ASN A 42 -13.40 -24.27 -17.87
C ASN A 42 -13.76 -23.39 -19.08
N LYS A 43 -15.00 -22.90 -19.16
CA LYS A 43 -15.42 -21.98 -20.21
C LYS A 43 -14.78 -20.61 -19.99
N THR A 44 -14.28 -20.01 -21.08
CA THR A 44 -13.70 -18.67 -21.07
C THR A 44 -14.79 -17.63 -20.88
N MET A 45 -14.81 -16.96 -19.74
CA MET A 45 -15.78 -15.92 -19.43
C MET A 45 -15.11 -14.68 -18.87
N ASN A 46 -15.77 -13.53 -19.02
CA ASN A 46 -15.25 -12.27 -18.51
C ASN A 46 -15.42 -12.21 -16.98
N VAL A 47 -14.32 -11.97 -16.29
CA VAL A 47 -14.25 -11.88 -14.82
C VAL A 47 -13.77 -10.50 -14.37
N CYS A 48 -13.94 -10.21 -13.07
CA CYS A 48 -13.41 -8.98 -12.47
C CYS A 48 -11.88 -9.03 -12.32
N LEU A 49 -11.26 -7.88 -12.02
CA LEU A 49 -9.81 -7.73 -11.76
C LEU A 49 -9.30 -8.79 -10.77
N ILE A 50 -9.93 -8.83 -9.60
CA ILE A 50 -9.51 -9.65 -8.48
C ILE A 50 -9.57 -11.14 -8.84
N CYS A 51 -10.63 -11.56 -9.54
CA CYS A 51 -10.78 -12.96 -9.97
C CYS A 51 -9.84 -13.32 -11.11
N PHE A 52 -9.53 -12.39 -12.01
CA PHE A 52 -8.54 -12.62 -13.06
C PHE A 52 -7.18 -12.92 -12.44
N ASP A 53 -6.69 -12.08 -11.54
CA ASP A 53 -5.37 -12.27 -10.91
C ASP A 53 -5.30 -13.59 -10.13
N LYS A 54 -6.38 -13.97 -9.44
CA LYS A 54 -6.46 -15.26 -8.72
C LYS A 54 -6.44 -16.45 -9.67
N LEU A 55 -7.20 -16.41 -10.77
CA LEU A 55 -7.30 -17.52 -11.71
C LEU A 55 -6.06 -17.62 -12.62
N SER A 56 -5.46 -16.50 -13.02
CA SER A 56 -4.23 -16.47 -13.79
C SER A 56 -3.04 -17.04 -13.01
N LYS A 57 -2.97 -16.81 -11.69
CA LYS A 57 -1.96 -17.44 -10.83
C LYS A 57 -2.13 -18.95 -10.73
N MET A 58 -3.37 -19.44 -10.61
CA MET A 58 -3.67 -20.88 -10.54
C MET A 58 -3.45 -21.59 -11.89
N GLN A 59 -3.73 -20.93 -13.02
CA GLN A 59 -3.50 -21.51 -14.34
C GLN A 59 -2.02 -21.54 -14.74
N ALA A 60 -1.19 -20.67 -14.18
CA ALA A 60 0.26 -20.71 -14.41
C ALA A 60 0.95 -21.87 -13.68
N SER A 61 0.39 -22.35 -12.55
CA SER A 61 0.94 -23.47 -11.79
C SER A 61 0.55 -24.86 -12.33
N GLU A 62 -0.36 -24.94 -13.31
CA GLU A 62 -0.86 -26.21 -13.86
C GLU A 62 -0.35 -26.46 -15.29
N LYS A 63 0.93 -26.17 -15.53
CA LYS A 63 1.70 -26.97 -16.50
C LYS A 63 2.36 -28.09 -15.73
N VAL A 64 1.56 -29.09 -15.36
CA VAL A 64 2.06 -30.39 -14.91
C VAL A 64 2.87 -30.96 -16.06
N ILE A 65 4.19 -31.03 -15.84
CA ILE A 65 5.09 -31.83 -16.65
C ILE A 65 4.71 -33.27 -16.38
N ASP A 66 4.16 -33.95 -17.37
CA ASP A 66 3.91 -35.39 -17.33
C ASP A 66 5.27 -36.11 -17.24
N VAL A 67 5.48 -36.89 -16.18
CA VAL A 67 6.80 -37.44 -15.78
C VAL A 67 7.16 -38.74 -16.55
N GLU A 68 6.40 -39.16 -17.56
CA GLU A 68 6.59 -40.48 -18.20
C GLU A 68 6.85 -40.50 -19.73
N ALA A 69 7.34 -39.43 -20.33
CA ALA A 69 7.79 -39.47 -21.73
C ALA A 69 9.13 -38.77 -21.95
N LEU A 70 10.22 -39.38 -21.47
CA LEU A 70 11.57 -39.00 -21.88
C LEU A 70 12.33 -40.20 -22.45
N PRO A 71 12.21 -40.53 -23.75
CA PRO A 71 13.34 -41.05 -24.49
C PRO A 71 14.23 -39.86 -24.84
N GLY A 72 15.44 -39.84 -24.28
CA GLY A 72 16.41 -38.79 -24.53
C GLY A 72 16.68 -38.63 -26.03
N THR A 73 16.36 -37.47 -26.59
CA THR A 73 17.00 -36.96 -27.80
C THR A 73 16.83 -35.45 -27.83
N LEU A 74 17.94 -34.72 -27.90
CA LEU A 74 17.95 -33.28 -28.13
C LEU A 74 17.42 -33.04 -29.55
N VAL A 75 16.26 -32.39 -29.66
CA VAL A 75 15.67 -32.01 -30.95
C VAL A 75 15.43 -30.50 -30.95
N SER A 76 16.28 -29.79 -31.69
CA SER A 76 15.95 -28.48 -32.26
C SER A 76 14.98 -28.70 -33.42
N ILE A 77 13.75 -28.17 -33.34
CA ILE A 77 12.89 -27.98 -34.52
C ILE A 77 12.21 -26.61 -34.47
N SER A 78 12.46 -25.89 -35.55
CA SER A 78 11.89 -24.62 -35.98
C SER A 78 10.50 -24.78 -36.62
N GLY A 79 9.63 -23.76 -36.42
CA GLY A 79 8.56 -23.30 -37.34
C GLY A 79 7.19 -23.96 -37.18
N LYS A 80 6.03 -23.26 -37.17
CA LYS A 80 5.67 -21.90 -37.63
C LYS A 80 4.40 -21.39 -36.91
N ALA A 81 4.35 -20.11 -36.55
CA ALA A 81 3.21 -19.21 -36.74
C ALA A 81 3.63 -17.76 -36.38
N GLU A 82 4.03 -17.04 -37.43
CA GLU A 82 3.86 -15.59 -37.69
C GLU A 82 3.67 -14.62 -36.51
N GLY A 83 4.73 -13.83 -36.27
CA GLY A 83 4.76 -12.64 -35.41
C GLY A 83 6.19 -12.12 -35.39
N ASN A 84 6.49 -11.14 -36.23
CA ASN A 84 7.84 -10.59 -36.45
C ASN A 84 8.37 -9.87 -35.20
N GLU A 85 9.15 -10.56 -34.37
CA GLU A 85 9.81 -10.02 -33.17
C GLU A 85 11.30 -9.70 -33.40
N ASN A 86 11.71 -9.34 -34.61
CA ASN A 86 13.10 -8.91 -34.89
C ASN A 86 13.24 -7.43 -35.27
N THR A 87 12.19 -6.61 -35.10
CA THR A 87 12.25 -5.16 -35.39
C THR A 87 12.61 -4.31 -34.16
N LEU A 88 12.67 -4.88 -32.95
CA LEU A 88 12.73 -4.08 -31.70
C LEU A 88 14.14 -3.83 -31.13
N ASN A 89 15.19 -4.46 -31.67
CA ASN A 89 16.56 -4.28 -31.16
C ASN A 89 17.48 -3.45 -32.08
N ALA A 90 16.99 -3.03 -33.26
CA ALA A 90 17.64 -2.02 -34.10
C ALA A 90 17.11 -0.60 -33.82
N ASP A 91 15.88 -0.47 -33.30
CA ASP A 91 15.19 0.81 -33.06
C ASP A 91 15.63 1.55 -31.80
N ILE A 92 16.30 0.90 -30.83
CA ILE A 92 16.74 1.57 -29.60
C ILE A 92 17.94 2.48 -29.86
N ASN A 93 18.85 2.08 -30.76
CA ASN A 93 20.02 2.89 -31.11
C ASN A 93 19.72 3.97 -32.18
N ALA A 94 18.68 3.78 -33.01
CA ALA A 94 18.24 4.80 -33.96
C ALA A 94 17.44 5.96 -33.30
N LEU A 95 16.93 5.77 -32.08
CA LEU A 95 16.23 6.82 -31.31
C LEU A 95 17.17 7.74 -30.51
N LEU A 96 18.47 7.42 -30.47
CA LEU A 96 19.51 8.20 -29.78
C LEU A 96 20.38 9.07 -30.72
N GLU A 97 20.15 9.01 -32.04
CA GLU A 97 20.82 9.82 -33.06
C GLU A 97 19.91 10.90 -33.67
N LEU A 98 18.93 11.40 -32.91
CA LEU A 98 18.28 12.66 -33.24
C LEU A 98 19.24 13.82 -32.92
N GLU A 99 20.07 14.13 -33.91
CA GLU A 99 20.67 15.44 -34.08
C GLU A 99 19.56 16.52 -33.91
N PRO A 100 19.77 17.58 -33.10
CA PRO A 100 18.77 18.62 -32.95
C PRO A 100 18.68 19.38 -34.27
N SER A 101 17.71 18.98 -35.09
CA SER A 101 17.37 19.60 -36.35
C SER A 101 16.93 21.05 -36.11
N ALA A 102 17.85 21.96 -36.34
CA ALA A 102 17.70 23.40 -36.35
C ALA A 102 16.86 23.90 -37.54
N VAL A 103 15.66 23.34 -37.76
CA VAL A 103 14.84 23.60 -38.97
C VAL A 103 13.43 24.11 -38.65
N LEU A 104 13.15 24.54 -37.41
CA LEU A 104 11.91 25.24 -37.06
C LEU A 104 12.12 26.68 -36.56
N ILE A 105 13.15 27.37 -37.03
CA ILE A 105 13.27 28.84 -36.95
C ILE A 105 13.94 29.38 -38.23
N GLY A 106 13.20 29.43 -39.32
CA GLY A 106 13.34 30.41 -40.40
C GLY A 106 11.92 30.88 -40.68
N ASP A 107 11.54 32.14 -40.65
CA ASP A 107 12.24 33.40 -40.88
C ASP A 107 11.72 34.45 -39.90
N VAL A 108 12.56 35.09 -39.08
CA VAL A 108 12.43 36.52 -38.73
C VAL A 108 13.80 36.98 -38.19
N LEU A 109 14.82 37.02 -39.06
CA LEU A 109 15.91 37.96 -38.85
C LEU A 109 15.52 39.24 -39.57
N GLU A 110 15.09 40.25 -38.80
CA GLU A 110 15.39 41.67 -39.04
C GLU A 110 14.79 42.52 -37.90
N PRO A 111 15.57 42.90 -36.87
CA PRO A 111 15.21 44.02 -36.02
C PRO A 111 15.53 45.31 -36.78
N LEU A 112 14.48 45.97 -37.28
CA LEU A 112 14.49 47.36 -37.71
C LEU A 112 15.10 48.25 -36.60
N SER A 113 16.38 48.55 -36.74
CA SER A 113 17.05 49.54 -35.90
C SER A 113 16.84 50.94 -36.50
N ALA A 114 15.79 51.63 -36.05
CA ALA A 114 15.68 53.08 -36.20
C ALA A 114 14.74 53.70 -35.15
N SER A 115 15.25 53.97 -33.94
CA SER A 115 14.92 55.18 -33.16
C SER A 115 15.76 55.28 -31.88
N LYS A 116 16.97 55.81 -32.06
CA LYS A 116 17.61 56.84 -31.22
C LYS A 116 17.11 56.96 -29.76
N ALA A 117 17.83 56.33 -28.83
CA ALA A 117 18.05 56.89 -27.50
C ALA A 117 19.52 56.71 -27.11
N LYS A 118 20.09 57.80 -26.62
CA LYS A 118 21.51 58.08 -26.42
C LYS A 118 21.82 57.93 -24.93
N ALA A 119 22.75 57.04 -24.56
CA ALA A 119 23.54 57.06 -23.32
C ALA A 119 24.51 55.87 -23.35
N THR A 120 25.77 56.04 -23.78
CA THR A 120 26.96 56.27 -22.95
C THR A 120 27.47 55.02 -22.20
N THR A 121 28.72 54.68 -22.56
CA THR A 121 29.80 54.13 -21.73
C THR A 121 30.07 52.63 -21.83
N ASP A 122 31.29 52.37 -22.30
CA ASP A 122 32.00 51.10 -22.39
C ASP A 122 31.90 50.29 -21.09
N HIS A 123 31.41 49.05 -21.19
CA HIS A 123 31.35 48.12 -20.06
C HIS A 123 31.53 46.65 -20.48
N SER A 124 32.17 46.39 -21.64
CA SER A 124 32.53 45.04 -22.08
C SER A 124 33.47 44.34 -21.09
N ASP A 125 34.40 45.09 -20.52
CA ASP A 125 35.48 44.53 -19.69
C ASP A 125 34.98 44.08 -18.30
N ILE A 126 33.88 44.67 -17.83
CA ILE A 126 33.25 44.32 -16.55
C ILE A 126 32.36 43.09 -16.70
N ASN A 127 31.74 42.90 -17.87
CA ASN A 127 30.94 41.71 -18.15
C ASN A 127 31.83 40.46 -18.32
N GLU A 128 32.95 40.56 -19.04
CA GLU A 128 33.90 39.45 -19.18
C GLU A 128 34.53 39.03 -17.84
N ASN A 129 34.80 39.99 -16.95
CA ASN A 129 35.32 39.69 -15.61
C ASN A 129 34.29 38.94 -14.75
N LEU A 130 33.02 39.36 -14.81
CA LEU A 130 31.93 38.72 -14.09
C LEU A 130 31.65 37.32 -14.64
N ASP A 131 31.58 37.17 -15.96
CA ASP A 131 31.39 35.87 -16.62
C ASP A 131 32.57 34.92 -16.35
N SER A 132 33.80 35.44 -16.33
CA SER A 132 34.99 34.66 -15.94
C SER A 132 34.97 34.26 -14.46
N GLN A 133 34.40 35.09 -13.59
CA GLN A 133 34.26 34.78 -12.17
C GLN A 133 33.12 33.79 -11.91
N ILE A 134 32.04 33.90 -12.68
CA ILE A 134 30.91 32.97 -12.68
C ILE A 134 31.35 31.60 -13.20
N THR A 135 32.08 31.53 -14.32
CA THR A 135 32.60 30.25 -14.86
C THR A 135 33.60 29.57 -13.91
N LYS A 136 34.45 30.33 -13.21
CA LYS A 136 35.30 29.79 -12.14
C LYS A 136 34.50 29.25 -10.96
N ARG A 137 33.46 29.98 -10.51
CA ARG A 137 32.55 29.50 -9.45
C ARG A 137 31.80 28.24 -9.89
N LEU A 138 31.29 28.21 -11.12
CA LEU A 138 30.61 27.05 -11.70
C LEU A 138 31.53 25.85 -11.83
N LYS A 139 32.81 26.04 -12.22
CA LYS A 139 33.80 24.97 -12.30
C LYS A 139 34.12 24.39 -10.91
N ASN A 140 34.24 25.25 -9.89
CA ASN A 140 34.46 24.83 -8.50
C ASN A 140 33.24 24.09 -7.91
N LEU A 141 32.02 24.51 -8.25
CA LEU A 141 30.79 23.80 -7.87
C LEU A 141 30.66 22.45 -8.59
N LYS A 142 31.01 22.41 -9.88
CA LYS A 142 30.97 21.17 -10.68
C LYS A 142 32.01 20.13 -10.27
N SER A 143 33.12 20.53 -9.65
CA SER A 143 34.05 19.60 -9.00
C SER A 143 33.49 18.99 -7.71
N THR A 144 32.41 19.55 -7.14
CA THR A 144 31.68 18.98 -6.00
C THR A 144 30.51 18.10 -6.47
N ASP A 145 29.97 18.35 -7.67
CA ASP A 145 28.96 17.51 -8.35
C ASP A 145 29.57 16.27 -9.03
N GLN A 146 30.45 15.54 -8.35
CA GLN A 146 30.59 14.13 -8.71
C GLN A 146 29.27 13.45 -8.33
N PRO A 147 28.64 12.68 -9.24
CA PRO A 147 27.47 11.89 -8.87
C PRO A 147 27.94 10.91 -7.80
N ILE A 148 27.64 11.23 -6.54
CA ILE A 148 27.87 10.35 -5.41
C ILE A 148 27.19 9.04 -5.78
N THR A 149 27.99 8.00 -5.94
CA THR A 149 27.47 6.71 -6.40
C THR A 149 26.49 6.20 -5.36
N ASP A 150 25.41 5.55 -5.78
CA ASP A 150 24.36 5.05 -4.87
C ASP A 150 24.97 4.21 -3.73
N ASP A 151 26.06 3.50 -4.01
CA ASP A 151 26.80 2.73 -3.01
C ASP A 151 27.46 3.59 -1.91
N GLU A 152 28.01 4.76 -2.25
CA GLU A 152 28.58 5.70 -1.28
C GLU A 152 27.48 6.33 -0.40
N LEU A 153 26.34 6.66 -1.01
CA LEU A 153 25.14 7.13 -0.30
C LEU A 153 24.65 6.07 0.69
N ARG A 154 24.57 4.81 0.28
CA ARG A 154 24.16 3.68 1.13
C ARG A 154 25.11 3.49 2.30
N THR A 155 26.43 3.53 2.07
CA THR A 155 27.42 3.40 3.16
C THR A 155 27.30 4.56 4.15
N ARG A 156 27.10 5.79 3.64
CA ARG A 156 26.95 6.98 4.50
C ARG A 156 25.69 6.93 5.36
N LEU A 157 24.57 6.47 4.79
CA LEU A 157 23.32 6.29 5.52
C LEU A 157 23.42 5.15 6.54
N ALA A 158 24.10 4.05 6.21
CA ALA A 158 24.35 2.93 7.13
C ALA A 158 25.15 3.39 8.37
N ASN A 159 26.20 4.17 8.16
CA ASN A 159 27.02 4.73 9.23
C ASN A 159 26.23 5.70 10.13
N LEU A 160 25.31 6.49 9.56
CA LEU A 160 24.45 7.40 10.32
C LEU A 160 23.37 6.65 11.13
N ASN A 161 22.81 5.59 10.56
CA ASN A 161 21.76 4.79 11.21
C ASN A 161 22.32 3.75 12.20
N GLY A 162 23.65 3.58 12.29
CA GLY A 162 24.28 2.60 13.18
C GLY A 162 24.02 1.14 12.79
N ILE A 163 23.54 0.89 11.58
CA ILE A 163 23.22 -0.45 11.07
C ILE A 163 24.21 -0.74 9.94
N PRO A 164 25.01 -1.82 10.02
CA PRO A 164 25.98 -2.14 8.98
C PRO A 164 25.28 -2.36 7.65
N GLN A 165 25.86 -1.81 6.57
CA GLN A 165 25.38 -2.04 5.21
C GLN A 165 25.41 -3.54 4.92
N LYS A 166 24.23 -4.15 4.77
CA LYS A 166 24.09 -5.53 4.32
C LYS A 166 23.76 -5.50 2.84
N ASP A 167 24.61 -6.12 2.03
CA ASP A 167 24.33 -6.31 0.61
C ASP A 167 23.28 -7.41 0.48
N TYR A 168 22.02 -7.01 0.56
CA TYR A 168 20.89 -7.88 0.39
C TYR A 168 20.79 -8.27 -1.10
N SER A 169 21.49 -9.35 -1.47
CA SER A 169 21.23 -10.01 -2.75
C SER A 169 19.75 -10.41 -2.77
N LYS A 170 19.00 -9.98 -3.79
CA LYS A 170 17.57 -10.30 -3.93
C LYS A 170 17.31 -11.81 -3.85
N LYS A 171 18.31 -12.63 -4.21
CA LYS A 171 18.25 -14.09 -4.10
C LYS A 171 18.27 -14.54 -2.64
N ASP A 172 19.11 -13.95 -1.78
CA ASP A 172 19.16 -14.29 -0.36
C ASP A 172 17.88 -13.90 0.39
N LEU A 173 17.23 -12.80 0.00
CA LEU A 173 15.92 -12.44 0.58
C LEU A 173 14.80 -13.40 0.19
N LEU A 174 14.83 -13.92 -1.04
CA LEU A 174 13.76 -14.77 -1.56
C LEU A 174 13.93 -16.25 -1.16
N LEU A 175 15.14 -16.66 -0.79
CA LEU A 175 15.45 -18.05 -0.45
C LEU A 175 15.58 -18.32 1.05
N ASN A 176 15.49 -17.29 1.91
CA ASN A 176 15.58 -17.52 3.36
C ASN A 176 14.25 -18.10 3.88
N THR A 177 14.15 -19.42 3.87
CA THR A 177 13.04 -20.16 4.48
C THR A 177 13.22 -20.22 5.99
N ASP A 178 12.14 -20.08 6.74
CA ASP A 178 12.16 -20.16 8.21
C ASP A 178 12.63 -21.55 8.68
N GLN A 179 13.86 -21.61 9.18
CA GLN A 179 14.51 -22.82 9.70
C GLN A 179 14.09 -23.15 11.13
N ARG A 180 13.26 -22.33 11.77
CA ARG A 180 12.77 -22.60 13.13
C ARG A 180 11.94 -23.86 13.14
N THR A 181 12.10 -24.63 14.20
CA THR A 181 11.28 -25.81 14.45
C THR A 181 9.82 -25.40 14.67
N ASP A 182 8.87 -26.29 14.41
CA ASP A 182 7.45 -25.98 14.57
C ASP A 182 7.09 -25.63 16.03
N GLN A 183 7.81 -26.20 17.00
CA GLN A 183 7.66 -25.85 18.41
C GLN A 183 8.10 -24.41 18.69
N GLU A 184 9.22 -23.97 18.13
CA GLU A 184 9.70 -22.60 18.27
C GLU A 184 8.75 -21.60 17.61
N LYS A 185 8.18 -21.95 16.45
CA LYS A 185 7.15 -21.14 15.78
C LYS A 185 5.92 -20.98 16.66
N MET A 186 5.44 -22.06 17.28
CA MET A 186 4.30 -22.00 18.21
C MET A 186 4.61 -21.14 19.44
N ASN A 187 5.81 -21.27 20.01
CA ASN A 187 6.22 -20.48 21.17
C ASN A 187 6.33 -18.98 20.81
N ASP A 188 6.81 -18.65 19.61
CA ASP A 188 6.89 -17.27 19.11
C ASP A 188 5.49 -16.65 18.94
N LEU A 189 4.56 -17.40 18.35
CA LEU A 189 3.15 -16.98 18.23
C LEU A 189 2.49 -16.79 19.59
N LEU A 190 2.75 -17.69 20.54
CA LEU A 190 2.23 -17.56 21.90
C LEU A 190 2.78 -16.30 22.58
N LYS A 191 4.08 -16.03 22.39
CA LYS A 191 4.74 -14.82 22.91
C LYS A 191 4.16 -13.55 22.29
N GLU A 192 3.91 -13.54 20.99
CA GLU A 192 3.25 -12.44 20.28
C GLU A 192 1.86 -12.17 20.88
N PHE A 193 1.03 -13.22 21.02
CA PHE A 193 -0.31 -13.11 21.60
C PHE A 193 -0.27 -12.59 23.04
N MET A 194 0.62 -13.11 23.89
CA MET A 194 0.77 -12.63 25.27
C MET A 194 1.14 -11.15 25.30
N SER A 195 2.07 -10.72 24.45
CA SER A 195 2.45 -9.30 24.38
C SER A 195 1.31 -8.40 23.90
N GLU A 196 0.43 -8.88 23.02
CA GLU A 196 -0.73 -8.13 22.55
C GLU A 196 -1.82 -8.00 23.63
N VAL A 197 -2.01 -9.04 24.44
CA VAL A 197 -2.90 -8.99 25.61
C VAL A 197 -2.37 -8.01 26.65
N GLU A 198 -1.07 -8.05 26.97
CA GLU A 198 -0.43 -7.10 27.89
C GLU A 198 -0.55 -5.64 27.40
N LEU A 199 -0.39 -5.41 26.10
CA LEU A 199 -0.59 -4.09 25.51
C LEU A 199 -2.05 -3.64 25.60
N SER A 200 -3.00 -4.54 25.36
CA SER A 200 -4.43 -4.24 25.46
C SER A 200 -4.82 -3.84 26.89
N GLU A 201 -4.34 -4.57 27.90
CA GLU A 201 -4.55 -4.25 29.31
C GLU A 201 -3.93 -2.90 29.67
N ARG A 202 -2.69 -2.64 29.24
CA ARG A 202 -2.03 -1.35 29.48
C ARG A 202 -2.81 -0.20 28.85
N LEU A 203 -3.25 -0.33 27.60
CA LEU A 203 -4.04 0.72 26.94
C LEU A 203 -5.39 0.93 27.61
N GLU A 204 -6.03 -0.13 28.12
CA GLU A 204 -7.28 -0.01 28.86
C GLU A 204 -7.09 0.73 30.19
N THR A 205 -6.01 0.44 30.91
CA THR A 205 -5.66 1.16 32.16
C THR A 205 -5.31 2.63 31.90
N GLU A 206 -4.47 2.92 30.90
CA GLU A 206 -4.13 4.30 30.51
C GLU A 206 -5.37 5.08 30.06
N ARG A 207 -6.25 4.46 29.27
CA ARG A 207 -7.54 5.06 28.89
C ARG A 207 -8.42 5.31 30.10
N GLY A 208 -8.49 4.36 31.03
CA GLY A 208 -9.24 4.50 32.28
C GLY A 208 -8.73 5.65 33.15
N GLU A 209 -7.41 5.78 33.29
CA GLU A 209 -6.76 6.89 34.00
C GLU A 209 -7.06 8.24 33.34
N ALA A 210 -6.93 8.31 32.01
CA ALA A 210 -7.25 9.52 31.25
C ALA A 210 -8.73 9.93 31.40
N VAL A 211 -9.65 8.96 31.36
CA VAL A 211 -11.08 9.21 31.58
C VAL A 211 -11.35 9.67 33.02
N SER A 212 -10.68 9.08 34.01
CA SER A 212 -10.77 9.51 35.42
C SER A 212 -10.26 10.93 35.63
N ASP A 213 -9.14 11.32 35.00
CA ASP A 213 -8.64 12.70 35.04
C ASP A 213 -9.63 13.67 34.39
N ILE A 214 -10.17 13.31 33.22
CA ILE A 214 -11.19 14.11 32.54
C ILE A 214 -12.43 14.26 33.43
N GLU A 215 -12.90 13.18 34.05
CA GLU A 215 -14.06 13.22 34.95
C GLU A 215 -13.78 14.13 36.16
N LYS A 216 -12.61 14.03 36.78
CA LYS A 216 -12.19 14.89 37.89
C LYS A 216 -12.19 16.37 37.47
N ARG A 217 -11.66 16.67 36.28
CA ARG A 217 -11.65 18.03 35.73
C ARG A 217 -13.06 18.54 35.41
N LEU A 218 -13.91 17.69 34.84
CA LEU A 218 -15.30 18.03 34.56
C LEU A 218 -16.11 18.27 35.85
N ARG A 219 -15.85 17.53 36.92
CA ARG A 219 -16.46 17.76 38.24
C ARG A 219 -15.99 19.07 38.86
N ALA A 220 -14.69 19.39 38.78
CA ALA A 220 -14.14 20.66 39.26
C ALA A 220 -14.71 21.87 38.49
N LEU A 221 -15.00 21.72 37.19
CA LEU A 221 -15.61 22.75 36.35
C LEU A 221 -17.13 22.91 36.57
N ARG A 222 -17.79 21.93 37.20
CA ARG A 222 -19.25 21.92 37.40
C ARG A 222 -19.70 22.56 38.71
N ASP A 223 -18.78 23.14 39.51
CA ASP A 223 -19.04 23.76 40.81
C ASP A 223 -19.91 22.90 41.76
N THR A 224 -19.81 21.57 41.68
CA THR A 224 -20.33 20.69 42.74
C THR A 224 -19.26 20.61 43.83
N PRO A 225 -19.49 21.19 45.02
CA PRO A 225 -18.47 21.24 46.07
C PRO A 225 -18.13 19.82 46.55
N VAL A 226 -16.85 19.61 46.76
CA VAL A 226 -16.26 18.38 47.32
C VAL A 226 -16.64 18.31 48.79
N ASP A 227 -17.61 17.46 49.11
CA ASP A 227 -17.76 16.90 50.46
C ASP A 227 -17.63 15.38 50.36
N ASP A 228 -16.55 14.85 50.95
CA ASP A 228 -16.31 13.42 51.18
C ASP A 228 -17.30 12.86 52.21
N ARG A 229 -18.60 12.81 51.88
CA ARG A 229 -19.59 12.07 52.67
C ARG A 229 -20.58 11.31 51.78
N PRO A 230 -20.93 10.06 52.12
CA PRO A 230 -21.87 9.27 51.34
C PRO A 230 -23.28 9.79 51.63
N SER A 231 -23.82 10.63 50.73
CA SER A 231 -25.16 11.17 50.91
C SER A 231 -26.19 10.32 50.17
N LYS A 232 -27.03 9.67 50.98
CA LYS A 232 -28.33 9.10 50.61
C LYS A 232 -29.22 10.22 50.04
N ASN A 233 -29.88 9.93 48.91
CA ASN A 233 -31.21 10.35 48.42
C ASN A 233 -31.60 11.86 48.56
N SER A 234 -32.23 12.59 47.63
CA SER A 234 -33.17 12.26 46.56
C SER A 234 -33.62 13.55 45.83
N ALA A 235 -34.30 13.41 44.67
CA ALA A 235 -35.33 14.28 44.06
C ALA A 235 -34.89 15.52 43.23
N THR A 236 -35.41 15.85 42.03
CA THR A 236 -36.42 15.27 41.10
C THR A 236 -36.39 16.03 39.74
N SER A 237 -36.79 15.36 38.65
CA SER A 237 -37.53 15.83 37.42
C SER A 237 -36.84 15.53 36.07
N PRO A 238 -37.57 15.45 34.93
CA PRO A 238 -38.64 14.50 34.59
C PRO A 238 -38.42 13.78 33.23
N GLU A 239 -39.04 12.60 33.10
CA GLU A 239 -39.51 11.90 31.89
C GLU A 239 -38.70 11.91 30.57
N SER A 240 -38.05 10.77 30.27
CA SER A 240 -38.01 10.23 28.90
C SER A 240 -38.44 8.77 28.93
N ASN A 241 -39.54 8.46 28.24
CA ASN A 241 -40.08 7.12 28.08
C ASN A 241 -39.20 6.29 27.12
N THR A 242 -38.59 5.21 27.62
CA THR A 242 -38.22 4.04 26.83
C THR A 242 -38.43 2.77 27.66
N PRO A 243 -39.21 1.78 27.19
CA PRO A 243 -39.55 0.56 27.93
C PRO A 243 -38.54 -0.57 27.71
N SER A 244 -38.32 -1.40 28.74
CA SER A 244 -37.62 -2.71 28.71
C SER A 244 -36.11 -2.65 28.39
N ASP A 245 -35.23 -3.45 28.98
CA ASP A 245 -35.39 -4.75 29.60
C ASP A 245 -34.26 -5.03 30.59
N ASN A 246 -34.52 -5.97 31.48
CA ASN A 246 -33.80 -6.36 32.69
C ASN A 246 -32.35 -6.84 32.44
N GLU A 247 -31.33 -5.99 32.65
CA GLU A 247 -29.90 -6.40 32.62
C GLU A 247 -29.43 -7.10 33.91
N GLN A 248 -30.31 -7.23 34.89
CA GLN A 248 -30.00 -7.89 36.14
C GLN A 248 -30.58 -9.29 36.07
N ASP A 249 -29.78 -10.25 35.59
CA ASP A 249 -29.81 -11.67 36.03
C ASP A 249 -29.01 -12.65 35.16
N GLU A 250 -28.15 -12.20 34.23
CA GLU A 250 -27.34 -13.17 33.46
C GLU A 250 -26.34 -13.93 34.34
N GLU A 251 -25.68 -13.24 35.27
CA GLU A 251 -24.67 -13.83 36.15
C GLU A 251 -25.31 -14.73 37.24
N THR A 252 -26.51 -14.40 37.70
CA THR A 252 -27.29 -15.21 38.64
C THR A 252 -27.88 -16.43 37.95
N MET A 253 -28.38 -16.30 36.71
CA MET A 253 -28.83 -17.42 35.87
C MET A 253 -27.69 -18.40 35.56
N LEU A 254 -26.49 -17.89 35.24
CA LEU A 254 -25.32 -18.74 34.99
C LEU A 254 -24.90 -19.51 36.25
N LYS A 255 -24.92 -18.88 37.44
CA LYS A 255 -24.66 -19.56 38.71
C LYS A 255 -25.68 -20.67 39.01
N ILE A 256 -26.97 -20.40 38.78
CA ILE A 256 -28.04 -21.39 38.96
C ILE A 256 -27.88 -22.57 37.98
N ILE A 257 -27.47 -22.32 36.74
CA ILE A 257 -27.25 -23.38 35.74
C ILE A 257 -26.04 -24.25 36.13
N ILE A 258 -24.93 -23.64 36.57
CA ILE A 258 -23.73 -24.37 37.01
C ILE A 258 -24.05 -25.26 38.22
N GLU A 259 -24.76 -24.74 39.22
CA GLU A 259 -25.15 -25.49 40.41
C GLU A 259 -26.06 -26.68 40.07
N LYS A 260 -26.95 -26.51 39.10
CA LYS A 260 -27.86 -27.57 38.62
C LYS A 260 -27.15 -28.67 37.82
N VAL A 261 -26.06 -28.35 37.12
CA VAL A 261 -25.23 -29.32 36.39
C VAL A 261 -24.34 -30.11 37.36
N ILE A 262 -23.78 -29.46 38.38
CA ILE A 262 -22.99 -30.12 39.43
C ILE A 262 -23.85 -31.11 40.20
N ASN A 263 -25.07 -30.72 40.61
CA ASN A 263 -25.99 -31.61 41.33
C ASN A 263 -26.53 -32.77 40.48
N LYS A 264 -26.61 -32.61 39.14
CA LYS A 264 -27.03 -33.70 38.24
C LYS A 264 -25.92 -34.72 37.93
N ASN A 265 -24.65 -34.34 38.10
CA ASN A 265 -23.50 -35.22 37.85
C ASN A 265 -22.98 -35.93 39.12
N SER A 266 -23.66 -35.78 40.26
CA SER A 266 -23.33 -36.45 41.54
C SER A 266 -24.26 -37.63 41.88
N PHE A 267 -24.71 -38.39 40.88
CA PHE A 267 -25.28 -39.73 41.02
C PHE A 267 -24.65 -40.71 40.04
#